data_AF-A0A3R6YFZ5-F1
#
_entry.id   AF-A0A3R6YFZ5-F1
#
_cell.length_a   1.000
_cell.length_b   1.000
_cell.length_c   1.000
_cell.angle_alpha   90.00
_cell.angle_beta   90.00
_cell.angle_gamma   90.00
#
_symmetry.space_group_name_H-M   'P 1'
#
loop_
_entity.id
_entity.type
_entity.pdbx_description
1 polymer ?
#
loop_
_entity_poly.entity_id
_entity_poly.type
_entity_poly.pdbx_seq_one_letter_code
_entity_poly.pdbx_strand_id
1 'polypeptide(L)'
;MSPSDVDRMFELAIVKVEGLLERKTKAATPAKAAAAPNVEREERRSLPQKARAGTAPMHLGSYASYNNQLLLLTLARLVRSEQSQYSKYTTMPPTFVVPARDPWPAHVRGKTVNVNGFRAAKTKDKIHPKIEKKLNAINFVWDLKQHKWEMNLWGLRIYKVCHGDLDIPESFIVQNKDETYPRELWSFALGQWLAKTKAGIQDLPEVKKQALTEVGVQWVE
;
A
#
# COMPACT_ATOMS: atom_id res chain seq x y z
N MET A 1 -21.90 -7.24 -29.92
CA MET A 1 -20.51 -7.24 -29.43
C MET A 1 -20.52 -7.86 -28.06
N SER A 2 -19.86 -9.00 -27.90
CA SER A 2 -19.82 -9.70 -26.61
C SER A 2 -18.94 -8.92 -25.61
N PRO A 3 -19.10 -9.15 -24.30
CA PRO A 3 -18.18 -8.62 -23.29
C PRO A 3 -16.71 -8.97 -23.57
N SER A 4 -16.45 -10.14 -24.18
CA SER A 4 -15.11 -10.57 -24.59
C SER A 4 -14.57 -9.81 -25.80
N ASP A 5 -15.43 -9.35 -26.72
CA ASP A 5 -15.02 -8.49 -27.84
C ASP A 5 -14.57 -7.12 -27.33
N VAL A 6 -15.26 -6.58 -26.32
CA VAL A 6 -14.90 -5.30 -25.69
C VAL A 6 -13.60 -5.43 -24.91
N ASP A 7 -13.42 -6.50 -24.14
CA ASP A 7 -12.15 -6.77 -23.44
C ASP A 7 -10.98 -6.95 -24.43
N ARG A 8 -11.21 -7.62 -25.56
CA ARG A 8 -10.22 -7.74 -26.64
C ARG A 8 -9.89 -6.39 -27.26
N MET A 9 -10.88 -5.51 -27.47
CA MET A 9 -10.64 -4.15 -27.94
C MET A 9 -9.89 -3.28 -26.91
N PHE A 10 -10.11 -3.51 -25.61
CA PHE A 10 -9.38 -2.83 -24.54
C PHE A 10 -7.92 -3.29 -24.43
N GLU A 11 -7.64 -4.58 -24.54
CA GLU A 11 -6.27 -5.10 -24.58
C GLU A 11 -5.53 -4.63 -25.85
N LEU A 12 -6.21 -4.60 -27.01
CA LEU A 12 -5.65 -4.01 -28.24
C LEU A 12 -5.34 -2.51 -28.10
N ALA A 13 -6.15 -1.77 -27.33
CA ALA A 13 -5.89 -0.35 -27.05
C ALA A 13 -4.68 -0.16 -26.13
N ILE A 14 -4.49 -1.02 -25.13
CA ILE A 14 -3.31 -1.02 -24.25
C ILE A 14 -2.04 -1.25 -25.07
N VAL A 15 -2.02 -2.33 -25.87
CA VAL A 15 -0.88 -2.68 -26.73
C VAL A 15 -0.57 -1.59 -27.77
N LYS A 16 -1.60 -0.95 -28.35
CA LYS A 16 -1.43 0.12 -29.34
C LYS A 16 -0.82 1.38 -28.71
N VAL A 17 -1.22 1.73 -27.48
CA VAL A 17 -0.65 2.88 -26.77
C VAL A 17 0.79 2.60 -26.36
N GLU A 18 1.09 1.39 -25.87
CA GLU A 18 2.46 0.96 -25.54
C GLU A 18 3.38 1.00 -26.77
N GLY A 19 2.93 0.48 -27.92
CA GLY A 19 3.71 0.54 -29.17
C GLY A 19 3.92 1.95 -29.73
N LEU A 20 2.96 2.86 -29.55
CA LEU A 20 3.12 4.27 -29.95
C LEU A 20 4.12 5.00 -29.04
N LEU A 21 4.18 4.65 -27.76
CA LEU A 21 5.14 5.18 -26.80
C LEU A 21 6.56 4.65 -27.08
N GLU A 22 6.70 3.39 -27.51
CA GLU A 22 7.99 2.80 -27.90
C GLU A 22 8.57 3.40 -29.19
N ARG A 23 7.73 3.70 -30.19
CA ARG A 23 8.19 4.37 -31.44
C ARG A 23 8.67 5.80 -31.17
N LYS A 24 8.05 6.49 -30.22
CA LYS A 24 8.43 7.86 -29.84
C LYS A 24 9.72 7.92 -29.00
N THR A 25 10.05 6.84 -28.28
CA THR A 25 11.30 6.72 -27.51
C THR A 25 12.47 6.27 -28.38
N LYS A 26 12.26 5.36 -29.35
CA LYS A 26 13.29 4.98 -30.33
C LYS A 26 13.69 6.10 -31.28
N ALA A 27 12.80 7.05 -31.55
CA ALA A 27 13.11 8.24 -32.36
C ALA A 27 13.99 9.29 -31.63
N ALA A 28 14.30 9.12 -30.34
CA ALA A 28 14.83 10.18 -29.48
C ALA A 28 16.21 9.89 -28.83
N THR A 29 17.10 9.10 -29.43
CA THR A 29 18.49 9.01 -28.93
C THR A 29 19.53 8.73 -30.01
N PRO A 30 20.64 9.49 -30.04
CA PRO A 30 21.95 8.92 -30.29
C PRO A 30 22.92 9.11 -29.10
N ALA A 31 23.66 8.02 -28.84
CA ALA A 31 25.03 7.91 -28.30
C ALA A 31 25.35 8.52 -26.90
N LYS A 32 26.28 8.04 -26.06
CA LYS A 32 27.47 7.19 -26.24
C LYS A 32 28.01 6.79 -24.84
N ALA A 33 28.50 5.54 -24.70
CA ALA A 33 29.65 4.97 -23.93
C ALA A 33 30.07 5.56 -22.55
N ALA A 34 30.80 4.91 -21.64
CA ALA A 34 31.62 3.69 -21.57
C ALA A 34 31.87 3.39 -20.06
N ALA A 35 32.00 2.14 -19.62
CA ALA A 35 33.25 1.47 -19.22
C ALA A 35 33.27 1.09 -17.71
N ALA A 36 33.70 -0.14 -17.42
CA ALA A 36 33.74 -0.84 -16.12
C ALA A 36 35.15 -0.70 -15.46
N PRO A 37 35.62 -1.52 -14.46
CA PRO A 37 34.96 -2.48 -13.53
C PRO A 37 35.51 -2.47 -12.05
N ASN A 38 34.88 -3.31 -11.21
CA ASN A 38 35.42 -4.15 -10.11
C ASN A 38 35.49 -3.66 -8.63
N VAL A 39 35.19 -4.60 -7.73
CA VAL A 39 35.76 -4.94 -6.39
C VAL A 39 34.69 -5.33 -5.35
N GLU A 40 34.93 -6.48 -4.72
CA GLU A 40 34.22 -7.20 -3.64
C GLU A 40 33.69 -6.35 -2.47
N ARG A 41 32.54 -6.75 -1.88
CA ARG A 41 32.39 -6.92 -0.42
C ARG A 41 31.01 -7.45 0.01
N GLU A 42 31.04 -8.61 0.67
CA GLU A 42 30.51 -8.87 2.02
C GLU A 42 29.30 -8.08 2.57
N GLU A 43 28.32 -8.87 3.02
CA GLU A 43 27.41 -8.66 4.16
C GLU A 43 27.11 -7.23 4.64
N ARG A 44 25.85 -6.81 4.38
CA ARG A 44 24.88 -6.45 5.43
C ARG A 44 23.54 -6.19 4.79
N ARG A 45 22.57 -7.06 5.08
CA ARG A 45 21.15 -6.91 4.70
C ARG A 45 20.58 -5.71 5.45
N SER A 46 20.83 -4.53 4.90
CA SER A 46 20.35 -3.27 5.41
C SER A 46 18.85 -3.19 5.12
N LEU A 47 18.05 -3.12 6.18
CA LEU A 47 16.69 -2.57 6.13
C LEU A 47 16.72 -1.31 5.25
N PRO A 48 15.74 -1.08 4.35
CA PRO A 48 15.76 0.13 3.55
C PRO A 48 15.68 1.34 4.48
N GLN A 49 16.85 1.99 4.64
CA GLN A 49 17.01 3.31 5.24
C GLN A 49 15.99 4.24 4.62
N LYS A 50 15.33 5.05 5.46
CA LYS A 50 14.54 6.21 5.06
C LYS A 50 15.29 6.96 3.96
N ALA A 51 14.84 6.81 2.72
CA ALA A 51 15.35 7.59 1.60
C ALA A 51 15.02 9.05 1.86
N ARG A 52 16.01 9.80 2.37
CA ARG A 52 16.04 11.26 2.31
C ARG A 52 16.26 11.63 0.85
N ALA A 53 15.17 11.71 0.09
CA ALA A 53 15.15 12.42 -1.19
C ALA A 53 14.10 13.52 -1.07
N GLY A 54 14.57 14.74 -0.85
CA GLY A 54 13.78 15.95 -0.99
C GLY A 54 13.49 16.18 -2.47
N THR A 55 12.60 15.38 -3.06
CA THR A 55 12.08 15.61 -4.41
C THR A 55 10.71 16.25 -4.29
N ALA A 56 10.52 17.37 -4.98
CA ALA A 56 9.25 18.11 -4.96
C ALA A 56 8.06 17.18 -5.27
N PRO A 57 6.95 17.27 -4.51
CA PRO A 57 5.77 16.47 -4.77
C PRO A 57 5.26 16.73 -6.19
N MET A 58 4.96 15.67 -6.93
CA MET A 58 4.29 15.84 -8.20
C MET A 58 2.93 16.48 -7.91
N HIS A 59 2.70 17.69 -8.44
CA HIS A 59 1.39 18.32 -8.36
C HIS A 59 0.49 17.68 -9.41
N LEU A 60 -0.07 16.51 -9.10
CA LEU A 60 -1.16 15.96 -9.90
C LEU A 60 -2.33 16.93 -9.75
N GLY A 61 -2.66 17.69 -10.81
CA GLY A 61 -3.70 18.74 -10.77
C GLY A 61 -5.01 18.26 -10.16
N SER A 62 -5.86 17.60 -10.93
CA SER A 62 -7.10 17.00 -10.41
C SER A 62 -6.94 15.50 -10.21
N TYR A 63 -6.99 15.02 -8.96
CA TYR A 63 -7.02 13.58 -8.63
C TYR A 63 -8.30 12.87 -9.13
N ALA A 64 -9.31 13.65 -9.55
CA ALA A 64 -10.51 13.14 -10.22
C ALA A 64 -10.29 12.90 -11.73
N SER A 65 -9.16 13.32 -12.31
CA SER A 65 -8.85 13.07 -13.71
C SER A 65 -8.60 11.59 -13.97
N TYR A 66 -9.17 11.06 -15.05
CA TYR A 66 -9.02 9.67 -15.45
C TYR A 66 -7.55 9.25 -15.63
N ASN A 67 -6.71 10.12 -16.20
CA ASN A 67 -5.28 9.84 -16.39
C ASN A 67 -4.54 9.70 -15.06
N ASN A 68 -4.87 10.54 -14.07
CA ASN A 68 -4.26 10.46 -12.74
C ASN A 68 -4.73 9.21 -12.00
N GLN A 69 -6.00 8.83 -12.16
CA GLN A 69 -6.53 7.58 -11.61
C GLN A 69 -5.90 6.34 -12.27
N LEU A 70 -5.62 6.41 -13.56
CA LEU A 70 -4.90 5.35 -14.28
C LEU A 70 -3.45 5.25 -13.82
N LEU A 71 -2.79 6.37 -13.54
CA LEU A 71 -1.47 6.38 -12.92
C LEU A 71 -1.51 5.71 -11.55
N LEU A 72 -2.47 6.06 -10.67
CA LEU A 72 -2.63 5.38 -9.38
C LEU A 72 -2.80 3.87 -9.56
N LEU A 73 -3.67 3.43 -10.48
CA LEU A 73 -3.89 2.02 -10.75
C LEU A 73 -2.60 1.32 -11.21
N THR A 74 -1.83 1.95 -12.08
CA THR A 74 -0.55 1.42 -12.58
C THR A 74 0.44 1.27 -11.44
N LEU A 75 0.60 2.32 -10.61
CA LEU A 75 1.48 2.27 -9.44
C LEU A 75 1.01 1.22 -8.42
N ALA A 76 -0.29 1.14 -8.13
CA ALA A 76 -0.84 0.18 -7.20
C ALA A 76 -0.63 -1.27 -7.66
N ARG A 77 -0.68 -1.55 -8.97
CA ARG A 77 -0.35 -2.87 -9.53
C ARG A 77 1.13 -3.22 -9.35
N LEU A 78 2.03 -2.25 -9.56
CA LEU A 78 3.46 -2.46 -9.30
C LEU A 78 3.70 -2.71 -7.80
N VAL A 79 3.09 -1.91 -6.92
CA VAL A 79 3.14 -2.16 -5.46
C VAL A 79 2.59 -3.54 -5.12
N ARG A 80 1.47 -3.95 -5.72
CA ARG A 80 0.89 -5.29 -5.50
C ARG A 80 1.86 -6.39 -5.88
N SER A 81 2.59 -6.25 -6.98
CA SER A 81 3.60 -7.24 -7.40
C SER A 81 4.76 -7.35 -6.40
N GLU A 82 5.15 -6.25 -5.75
CA GLU A 82 6.19 -6.27 -4.72
C GLU A 82 5.67 -6.76 -3.36
N GLN A 83 4.41 -6.45 -3.03
CA GLN A 83 3.79 -6.82 -1.74
C GLN A 83 3.15 -8.21 -1.74
N SER A 84 2.85 -8.80 -2.91
CA SER A 84 2.16 -10.09 -3.02
C SER A 84 2.88 -11.24 -2.31
N GLN A 85 4.21 -11.15 -2.20
CA GLN A 85 5.06 -12.09 -1.46
C GLN A 85 4.85 -12.03 0.07
N TYR A 86 4.32 -10.93 0.61
CA TYR A 86 4.22 -10.71 2.06
C TYR A 86 2.82 -10.38 2.58
N SER A 87 1.92 -9.92 1.71
CA SER A 87 0.57 -9.53 2.09
C SER A 87 -0.40 -9.78 0.95
N LYS A 88 -1.64 -10.11 1.27
CA LYS A 88 -2.76 -10.12 0.31
C LYS A 88 -3.34 -8.73 0.00
N TYR A 89 -3.00 -7.72 0.79
CA TYR A 89 -3.48 -6.35 0.64
C TYR A 89 -2.49 -5.49 -0.16
N THR A 90 -3.00 -4.46 -0.83
CA THR A 90 -2.15 -3.44 -1.47
C THR A 90 -2.20 -2.18 -0.62
N THR A 91 -1.17 -2.00 0.21
CA THR A 91 -1.05 -0.85 1.09
C THR A 91 -0.08 0.17 0.50
N MET A 92 -0.56 1.39 0.27
CA MET A 92 0.28 2.50 -0.17
C MET A 92 0.28 3.60 0.89
N PRO A 93 1.46 4.12 1.29
CA PRO A 93 1.54 5.22 2.24
C PRO A 93 0.86 6.48 1.67
N PRO A 94 0.41 7.41 2.55
CA PRO A 94 -0.24 8.64 2.11
C PRO A 94 0.60 9.45 1.11
N THR A 95 1.92 9.41 1.31
CA THR A 95 2.93 10.02 0.45
C THR A 95 3.82 8.89 -0.05
N PHE A 96 3.66 8.50 -1.32
CA PHE A 96 4.40 7.41 -1.91
C PHE A 96 5.51 7.95 -2.81
N VAL A 97 6.76 7.62 -2.49
CA VAL A 97 7.90 7.93 -3.34
C VAL A 97 8.07 6.80 -4.34
N VAL A 98 7.96 7.11 -5.63
CA VAL A 98 8.13 6.13 -6.69
C VAL A 98 9.61 5.74 -6.78
N PRO A 99 9.98 4.46 -6.65
CA PRO A 99 11.36 4.03 -6.79
C PRO A 99 11.96 4.45 -8.15
N ALA A 100 13.20 4.94 -8.13
CA ALA A 100 13.90 5.40 -9.32
C ALA A 100 14.53 4.24 -10.12
N ARG A 101 13.80 3.14 -10.30
CA ARG A 101 14.26 1.92 -10.98
C ARG A 101 13.15 1.31 -11.82
N ASP A 102 13.50 0.38 -12.70
CA ASP A 102 12.53 -0.49 -13.36
C ASP A 102 11.81 -1.40 -12.34
N PRO A 103 10.54 -1.79 -12.55
CA PRO A 103 9.68 -1.51 -13.72
C PRO A 103 8.83 -0.21 -13.59
N TRP A 104 9.18 0.72 -12.70
CA TRP A 104 8.39 1.93 -12.46
C TRP A 104 8.38 2.86 -13.69
N PRO A 105 7.31 3.60 -14.00
CA PRO A 105 7.28 4.41 -15.22
C PRO A 105 8.27 5.59 -15.17
N ALA A 106 9.09 5.76 -16.21
CA ALA A 106 10.22 6.71 -16.21
C ALA A 106 9.85 8.16 -15.85
N HIS A 107 8.68 8.63 -16.27
CA HIS A 107 8.21 9.99 -16.03
C HIS A 107 7.82 10.29 -14.57
N VAL A 108 7.59 9.24 -13.75
CA VAL A 108 7.24 9.34 -12.32
C VAL A 108 8.32 8.80 -11.39
N ARG A 109 9.37 8.14 -11.91
CA ARG A 109 10.53 7.65 -11.14
C ARG A 109 11.13 8.76 -10.27
N GLY A 110 11.40 8.45 -9.01
CA GLY A 110 12.00 9.38 -8.04
C GLY A 110 11.08 10.52 -7.58
N LYS A 111 9.84 10.60 -8.10
CA LYS A 111 8.85 11.61 -7.70
C LYS A 111 7.92 11.07 -6.63
N THR A 112 7.35 12.01 -5.90
CA THR A 112 6.41 11.70 -4.83
C THR A 112 4.97 11.87 -5.31
N VAL A 113 4.15 10.85 -5.10
CA VAL A 113 2.72 10.81 -5.43
C VAL A 113 1.90 10.89 -4.15
N ASN A 114 0.95 11.82 -4.11
CA ASN A 114 0.03 11.97 -2.99
C ASN A 114 -1.16 11.01 -3.16
N VAL A 115 -1.10 9.88 -2.46
CA VAL A 115 -2.16 8.86 -2.45
C VAL A 115 -3.37 9.33 -1.65
N ASN A 116 -3.16 10.18 -0.64
CA ASN A 116 -4.25 10.72 0.17
C ASN A 116 -5.22 11.57 -0.67
N GLY A 117 -4.72 12.29 -1.68
CA GLY A 117 -5.56 13.02 -2.63
C GLY A 117 -6.55 12.12 -3.38
N PHE A 118 -6.12 10.92 -3.77
CA PHE A 118 -7.01 9.93 -4.39
C PHE A 118 -8.00 9.30 -3.42
N ARG A 119 -7.58 9.03 -2.18
CA ARG A 119 -8.47 8.54 -1.12
C ARG A 119 -9.57 9.57 -0.79
N ALA A 120 -9.20 10.85 -0.71
CA ALA A 120 -10.14 11.95 -0.54
C ALA A 120 -11.03 12.16 -1.78
N ALA A 121 -10.56 11.82 -2.98
CA ALA A 121 -11.41 11.79 -4.17
C ALA A 121 -12.44 10.64 -4.11
N LYS A 122 -12.06 9.49 -3.52
CA LYS A 122 -12.98 8.36 -3.31
C LYS A 122 -14.09 8.68 -2.33
N THR A 123 -13.79 9.36 -1.21
CA THR A 123 -14.82 9.78 -0.25
C THR A 123 -15.81 10.81 -0.82
N LYS A 124 -15.48 11.43 -1.96
CA LYS A 124 -16.34 12.35 -2.70
C LYS A 124 -16.95 11.71 -3.96
N ASP A 125 -16.83 10.39 -4.11
CA ASP A 125 -17.28 9.60 -5.27
C ASP A 125 -16.77 10.12 -6.63
N LYS A 126 -15.55 10.69 -6.63
CA LYS A 126 -14.89 11.20 -7.84
C LYS A 126 -13.95 10.20 -8.50
N ILE A 127 -13.87 8.98 -7.98
CA ILE A 127 -13.10 7.89 -8.60
C ILE A 127 -13.99 7.18 -9.63
N HIS A 128 -13.46 7.00 -10.83
CA HIS A 128 -14.18 6.32 -11.89
C HIS A 128 -14.47 4.85 -11.49
N PRO A 129 -15.70 4.33 -11.65
CA PRO A 129 -16.10 3.01 -11.14
C PRO A 129 -15.26 1.86 -11.70
N LYS A 130 -14.84 1.94 -12.97
CA LYS A 130 -13.91 0.95 -13.56
C LYS A 130 -12.54 0.93 -12.88
N ILE A 131 -12.02 2.09 -12.46
CA ILE A 131 -10.71 2.16 -11.77
C ILE A 131 -10.88 1.63 -10.35
N GLU A 132 -11.93 2.04 -9.66
CA GLU A 132 -12.27 1.52 -8.34
C GLU A 132 -12.39 -0.01 -8.36
N LYS A 133 -13.14 -0.59 -9.30
CA LYS A 133 -13.26 -2.05 -9.43
C LYS A 133 -11.91 -2.73 -9.60
N LYS A 134 -11.01 -2.16 -10.41
CA LYS A 134 -9.65 -2.70 -10.62
C LYS A 134 -8.76 -2.55 -9.38
N LEU A 135 -8.90 -1.47 -8.62
CA LEU A 135 -8.18 -1.26 -7.35
C LEU A 135 -8.71 -2.21 -6.26
N ASN A 136 -10.02 -2.41 -6.18
CA ASN A 136 -10.63 -3.36 -5.25
C ASN A 136 -10.23 -4.80 -5.57
N ALA A 137 -10.10 -5.16 -6.84
CA ALA A 137 -9.62 -6.48 -7.27
C ALA A 137 -8.19 -6.81 -6.82
N ILE A 138 -7.35 -5.80 -6.55
CA ILE A 138 -6.01 -5.98 -5.97
C ILE A 138 -5.97 -5.72 -4.46
N ASN A 139 -7.13 -5.71 -3.79
CA ASN A 139 -7.28 -5.42 -2.37
C ASN A 139 -6.62 -4.09 -1.98
N PHE A 140 -6.79 -3.05 -2.79
CA PHE A 140 -6.26 -1.72 -2.49
C PHE A 140 -6.92 -1.15 -1.24
N VAL A 141 -6.08 -0.72 -0.29
CA VAL A 141 -6.57 -0.18 0.98
C VAL A 141 -6.84 1.31 0.84
N TRP A 142 -8.13 1.64 0.74
CA TRP A 142 -8.64 3.02 0.68
C TRP A 142 -8.53 3.73 2.02
N ASP A 143 -8.81 3.05 3.14
CA ASP A 143 -8.65 3.60 4.49
C ASP A 143 -7.60 2.81 5.28
N LEU A 144 -6.39 3.38 5.39
CA LEU A 144 -5.31 2.79 6.17
C LEU A 144 -5.62 2.75 7.67
N LYS A 145 -6.39 3.71 8.20
CA LYS A 145 -6.72 3.76 9.62
C LYS A 145 -7.67 2.63 9.96
N GLN A 146 -8.71 2.44 9.14
CA GLN A 146 -9.67 1.35 9.29
C GLN A 146 -8.99 -0.01 9.07
N HIS A 147 -8.17 -0.16 8.05
CA HIS A 147 -7.44 -1.41 7.82
C HIS A 147 -6.49 -1.74 8.97
N LYS A 148 -5.73 -0.76 9.48
CA LYS A 148 -4.87 -0.96 10.66
C LYS A 148 -5.69 -1.37 11.89
N TRP A 149 -6.85 -0.76 12.08
CA TRP A 149 -7.78 -1.12 13.16
C TRP A 149 -8.22 -2.59 13.06
N GLU A 150 -8.64 -3.05 11.89
CA GLU A 150 -9.05 -4.44 11.66
C GLU A 150 -7.90 -5.43 11.86
N MET A 151 -6.70 -5.10 11.39
CA MET A 151 -5.51 -5.92 11.63
C MET A 151 -5.19 -6.04 13.12
N ASN A 152 -5.25 -4.94 13.86
CA ASN A 152 -5.03 -4.98 15.31
C ASN A 152 -6.08 -5.83 16.04
N LEU A 153 -7.36 -5.68 15.69
CA LEU A 153 -8.43 -6.53 16.26
C LEU A 153 -8.18 -8.02 15.98
N TRP A 154 -7.70 -8.35 14.78
CA TRP A 154 -7.35 -9.72 14.43
C TRP A 154 -6.19 -10.24 15.29
N GLY A 155 -5.15 -9.42 15.49
CA GLY A 155 -4.03 -9.73 16.37
C GLY A 155 -4.45 -9.95 17.82
N LEU A 156 -5.37 -9.13 18.35
CA LEU A 156 -5.93 -9.33 19.69
C LEU A 156 -6.67 -10.67 19.81
N ARG A 157 -7.48 -11.03 18.81
CA ARG A 157 -8.21 -12.32 18.81
C ARG A 157 -7.24 -13.50 18.85
N ILE A 158 -6.16 -13.44 18.08
CA ILE A 158 -5.12 -14.49 18.10
C ILE A 158 -4.45 -14.54 19.46
N TYR A 159 -4.02 -13.39 20.01
CA TYR A 159 -3.42 -13.33 21.34
C TYR A 159 -4.31 -13.98 22.39
N LYS A 160 -5.61 -13.66 22.39
CA LYS A 160 -6.57 -14.25 23.33
C LYS A 160 -6.70 -15.77 23.18
N VAL A 161 -6.69 -16.28 21.97
CA VAL A 161 -6.74 -17.73 21.73
C VAL A 161 -5.48 -18.42 22.27
N CYS A 162 -4.32 -17.77 22.16
CA CYS A 162 -3.04 -18.35 22.57
C CYS A 162 -2.76 -18.23 24.07
N HIS A 163 -3.13 -17.12 24.68
CA HIS A 163 -2.82 -16.81 26.09
C HIS A 163 -4.02 -16.99 27.02
N GLY A 164 -5.24 -17.11 26.49
CA GLY A 164 -6.49 -17.25 27.26
C GLY A 164 -7.05 -15.92 27.76
N ASP A 165 -6.22 -14.88 27.89
CA ASP A 165 -6.60 -13.54 28.31
C ASP A 165 -6.16 -12.46 27.31
N LEU A 166 -6.43 -11.19 27.65
CA LEU A 166 -6.03 -10.01 26.88
C LEU A 166 -5.16 -9.07 27.73
N ASP A 167 -4.41 -9.63 28.69
CA ASP A 167 -3.43 -8.86 29.44
C ASP A 167 -2.15 -8.74 28.62
N ILE A 168 -2.21 -7.88 27.61
CA ILE A 168 -1.11 -7.66 26.67
C ILE A 168 -0.17 -6.61 27.25
N PRO A 169 1.12 -6.94 27.49
CA PRO A 169 2.10 -5.94 27.90
C PRO A 169 2.22 -4.83 26.85
N GLU A 170 2.42 -3.57 27.28
CA GLU A 170 2.52 -2.44 26.34
C GLU A 170 3.68 -2.61 25.33
N SER A 171 4.76 -3.27 25.75
CA SER A 171 5.92 -3.59 24.92
C SER A 171 5.70 -4.77 23.97
N PHE A 172 4.53 -5.41 23.97
CA PHE A 172 4.25 -6.56 23.13
C PHE A 172 4.19 -6.16 21.66
N ILE A 173 5.08 -6.76 20.88
CA ILE A 173 5.18 -6.62 19.43
C ILE A 173 5.20 -8.03 18.84
N VAL A 174 4.37 -8.26 17.84
CA VAL A 174 4.38 -9.54 17.10
C VAL A 174 5.74 -9.70 16.43
N GLN A 175 6.46 -10.76 16.77
CA GLN A 175 7.79 -10.99 16.24
C GLN A 175 7.74 -11.39 14.77
N ASN A 176 8.80 -11.07 14.03
CA ASN A 176 8.93 -11.54 12.65
C ASN A 176 9.13 -13.06 12.64
N LYS A 177 8.41 -13.76 11.76
CA LYS A 177 8.42 -15.23 11.66
C LYS A 177 7.77 -15.97 12.81
N ASP A 178 6.95 -15.30 13.60
CA ASP A 178 6.07 -15.97 14.54
C ASP A 178 5.01 -16.77 13.76
N GLU A 179 4.99 -18.10 13.92
CA GLU A 179 4.05 -19.00 13.24
C GLU A 179 2.63 -18.90 13.81
N THR A 180 2.49 -18.40 15.04
CA THR A 180 1.20 -18.15 15.68
C THR A 180 0.45 -17.01 14.98
N TYR A 181 1.19 -16.07 14.39
CA TYR A 181 0.61 -14.92 13.72
C TYR A 181 0.76 -14.98 12.20
N PRO A 182 -0.28 -14.59 11.46
CA PRO A 182 -0.17 -14.38 10.02
C PRO A 182 0.88 -13.29 9.74
N ARG A 183 1.55 -13.43 8.60
CA ARG A 183 2.66 -12.57 8.18
C ARG A 183 2.30 -11.09 8.16
N GLU A 184 1.03 -10.78 7.87
CA GLU A 184 0.50 -9.42 7.85
C GLU A 184 0.52 -8.73 9.22
N LEU A 185 0.54 -9.50 10.32
CA LEU A 185 0.57 -8.97 11.68
C LEU A 185 1.99 -8.88 12.25
N TRP A 186 3.01 -9.35 11.54
CA TRP A 186 4.38 -9.24 12.02
C TRP A 186 4.81 -7.78 12.15
N SER A 187 5.61 -7.50 13.18
CA SER A 187 6.03 -6.15 13.58
C SER A 187 4.88 -5.21 14.02
N PHE A 188 3.65 -5.71 14.24
CA PHE A 188 2.59 -4.90 14.86
C PHE A 188 2.78 -4.81 16.37
N ALA A 189 2.87 -3.57 16.87
CA ALA A 189 2.91 -3.26 18.30
C ALA A 189 1.49 -3.30 18.90
N LEU A 190 0.96 -4.51 19.10
CA LEU A 190 -0.40 -4.72 19.62
C LEU A 190 -0.56 -4.16 21.04
N GLY A 191 0.46 -4.29 21.89
CA GLY A 191 0.45 -3.77 23.26
C GLY A 191 0.28 -2.26 23.31
N GLN A 192 1.19 -1.52 22.67
CA GLN A 192 1.13 -0.07 22.59
C GLN A 192 -0.18 0.43 21.93
N TRP A 193 -0.65 -0.27 20.89
CA TRP A 193 -1.90 0.09 20.26
C TRP A 193 -3.09 -0.08 21.21
N LEU A 194 -3.18 -1.21 21.92
CA LEU A 194 -4.25 -1.47 22.88
C LEU A 194 -4.24 -0.46 24.02
N ALA A 195 -3.07 -0.18 24.60
CA ALA A 195 -2.91 0.83 25.67
C ALA A 195 -3.40 2.21 25.20
N LYS A 196 -2.99 2.65 24.01
CA LYS A 196 -3.46 3.91 23.42
C LYS A 196 -4.96 3.92 23.15
N THR A 197 -5.51 2.81 22.68
CA THR A 197 -6.95 2.69 22.42
C THR A 197 -7.77 2.67 23.70
N LYS A 198 -7.27 2.05 24.79
CA LYS A 198 -7.88 2.11 26.12
C LYS A 198 -7.86 3.54 26.68
N ALA A 199 -6.72 4.24 26.60
CA ALA A 199 -6.60 5.62 27.07
C ALA A 199 -7.55 6.59 26.31
N GLY A 200 -7.81 6.33 25.03
CA GLY A 200 -8.72 7.12 24.19
C GLY A 200 -10.13 6.54 24.05
N ILE A 201 -10.58 5.66 24.97
CA ILE A 201 -11.87 4.98 24.82
C ILE A 201 -13.06 5.95 24.81
N GLN A 202 -12.98 7.06 25.55
CA GLN A 202 -14.08 8.03 25.64
C GLN A 202 -14.39 8.69 24.29
N ASP A 203 -13.36 8.94 23.47
CA ASP A 203 -13.47 9.52 22.13
C ASP A 203 -13.79 8.49 21.03
N LEU A 204 -13.85 7.21 21.40
CA LEU A 204 -13.98 6.13 20.44
C LEU A 204 -15.46 5.93 20.04
N PRO A 205 -15.77 5.76 18.74
CA PRO A 205 -17.12 5.43 18.30
C PRO A 205 -17.64 4.15 18.96
N GLU A 206 -18.93 4.11 19.28
CA GLU A 206 -19.53 3.01 20.03
C GLU A 206 -19.36 1.64 19.35
N VAL A 207 -19.45 1.61 18.01
CA VAL A 207 -19.20 0.39 17.21
C VAL A 207 -17.80 -0.19 17.46
N LYS A 208 -16.80 0.67 17.66
CA LYS A 208 -15.42 0.23 17.93
C LYS A 208 -15.24 -0.24 19.37
N LYS A 209 -15.96 0.36 20.33
CA LYS A 209 -16.02 -0.14 21.71
C LYS A 209 -16.65 -1.52 21.76
N GLN A 210 -17.80 -1.70 21.10
CA GLN A 210 -18.48 -3.00 21.00
C GLN A 210 -17.56 -4.06 20.41
N ALA A 211 -16.87 -3.76 19.31
CA ALA A 211 -15.92 -4.70 18.72
C ALA A 211 -14.81 -5.12 19.70
N LEU A 212 -14.29 -4.21 20.53
CA LEU A 212 -13.28 -4.54 21.54
C LEU A 212 -13.85 -5.36 22.69
N THR A 213 -15.06 -5.04 23.14
CA THR A 213 -15.81 -5.80 24.15
C THR A 213 -16.11 -7.22 23.65
N GLU A 214 -16.47 -7.40 22.37
CA GLU A 214 -16.67 -8.71 21.74
C GLU A 214 -15.39 -9.55 21.70
N VAL A 215 -14.23 -8.91 21.45
CA VAL A 215 -12.94 -9.62 21.57
C VAL A 215 -12.66 -9.97 23.03
N GLY A 216 -13.28 -9.29 24.00
CA GLY A 216 -13.17 -9.54 25.44
C GLY A 216 -12.21 -8.61 26.16
N VAL A 217 -11.87 -7.47 25.54
CA VAL A 217 -11.01 -6.46 26.17
C VAL A 217 -11.73 -5.94 27.42
N GLN A 218 -11.13 -6.19 28.58
CA GLN A 218 -11.62 -5.66 29.85
C GLN A 218 -11.20 -4.20 30.00
N TRP A 219 -12.17 -3.37 30.37
CA TRP A 219 -11.98 -1.97 30.68
C TRP A 219 -11.75 -1.87 32.18
N VAL A 220 -10.60 -1.32 32.59
CA VAL A 220 -10.41 -0.94 33.99
C VAL A 220 -11.07 0.43 34.09
N GLU A 221 -12.20 0.48 34.78
CA GLU A 221 -12.92 1.70 35.16
C GLU A 221 -12.11 2.53 36.16
#